data_AF-A0A1A8KS34-F1
#
_entry.id   AF-A0A1A8KS34-F1
#
_cell.length_a   1.000
_cell.length_b   1.000
_cell.length_c   1.000
_cell.angle_alpha   90.00
_cell.angle_beta   90.00
_cell.angle_gamma   90.00
#
_symmetry.space_group_name_H-M   'P 1'
#
loop_
_entity.id
_entity.type
_entity.pdbx_description
1 polymer ?
#
loop_
_entity_poly.entity_id
_entity_poly.type
_entity_poly.pdbx_seq_one_letter_code
_entity_poly.pdbx_strand_id
1 'polypeptide(L)'
;RDFLVLNVDPNSIHKKAISIMEDEVFSFSMSLTPNATEGAGYTDTSKTDGRVKLNVGCIQVVYLHKFITSLLNFTNNFQTAKEALSSATVQAAEKAASSVRGYAQKTFRLSMDVRLKAPLIIIPRSSTSHEALVMDLG
;
A
#
# COMPACT_ATOMS: atom_id res chain seq x y z
N ARG A 1 6.24 11.95 -7.90
CA ARG A 1 7.37 11.14 -7.37
C ARG A 1 7.11 9.73 -7.82
N ASP A 2 8.05 9.15 -8.55
CA ASP A 2 7.86 7.87 -9.21
C ASP A 2 7.97 6.73 -8.20
N PHE A 3 7.05 5.76 -8.27
CA PHE A 3 7.11 4.56 -7.44
C PHE A 3 8.02 3.54 -8.14
N LEU A 4 9.13 3.20 -7.49
CA LEU A 4 10.17 2.33 -8.05
C LEU A 4 10.73 1.39 -6.98
N VAL A 5 10.80 0.11 -7.30
CA VAL A 5 11.47 -0.91 -6.50
C VAL A 5 12.58 -1.54 -7.35
N LEU A 6 13.80 -1.49 -6.83
CA LEU A 6 14.99 -1.96 -7.53
C LEU A 6 15.34 -3.39 -7.12
N ASN A 7 15.74 -4.19 -8.11
CA ASN A 7 16.44 -5.43 -7.90
C ASN A 7 17.94 -5.14 -7.74
N VAL A 8 18.49 -5.49 -6.58
CA VAL A 8 19.89 -5.23 -6.22
C VAL A 8 20.86 -6.32 -6.66
N ASP A 9 20.39 -7.40 -7.31
CA ASP A 9 21.27 -8.43 -7.85
C ASP A 9 22.19 -7.83 -8.94
N PRO A 10 23.52 -7.77 -8.72
CA PRO A 10 24.44 -7.19 -9.68
C PRO A 10 24.45 -7.95 -11.01
N ASN A 11 24.22 -9.26 -10.97
CA ASN A 11 24.27 -10.14 -12.13
C ASN A 11 22.98 -10.10 -12.96
N SER A 12 21.90 -9.54 -12.43
CA SER A 12 20.64 -9.46 -13.18
C SER A 12 20.64 -8.27 -14.13
N ILE A 13 20.15 -8.49 -15.36
CA ILE A 13 19.89 -7.41 -16.31
C ILE A 13 18.60 -6.64 -15.97
N HIS A 14 17.69 -7.27 -15.22
CA HIS A 14 16.40 -6.71 -14.80
C HIS A 14 16.58 -5.91 -13.52
N LYS A 15 16.87 -4.61 -13.64
CA LYS A 15 17.14 -3.72 -12.49
C LYS A 15 15.89 -3.14 -11.83
N LYS A 16 14.82 -2.90 -12.59
CA LYS A 16 13.53 -2.41 -12.07
C LYS A 16 12.62 -3.62 -11.81
N ALA A 17 12.36 -3.96 -10.55
CA ALA A 17 11.50 -5.09 -10.18
C ALA A 17 10.02 -4.70 -10.18
N ILE A 18 9.71 -3.51 -9.69
CA ILE A 18 8.37 -2.91 -9.74
C ILE A 18 8.54 -1.46 -10.13
N SER A 19 7.82 -1.00 -11.14
CA SER A 19 7.84 0.39 -11.58
C SER A 19 6.51 0.81 -12.16
N ILE A 20 6.21 2.10 -12.12
CA ILE A 20 5.14 2.68 -12.94
C ILE A 20 5.73 2.98 -14.32
N MET A 21 4.96 2.75 -15.38
CA MET A 21 5.38 3.06 -16.76
C MET A 21 5.72 4.56 -16.90
N GLU A 22 6.70 4.90 -17.75
CA GLU A 22 7.40 6.21 -17.74
C GLU A 22 6.53 7.44 -18.11
N ASP A 23 5.29 7.23 -18.52
CA ASP A 23 4.28 8.23 -18.88
C ASP A 23 3.03 8.20 -17.97
N GLU A 24 3.01 7.29 -17.00
CA GLU A 24 1.88 7.02 -16.13
C GLU A 24 1.99 7.75 -14.78
N VAL A 25 0.85 8.14 -14.20
CA VAL A 25 0.84 8.96 -12.99
C VAL A 25 0.68 8.13 -11.71
N PHE A 26 1.49 8.46 -10.70
CA PHE A 26 1.20 8.15 -9.30
C PHE A 26 0.75 9.43 -8.59
N SER A 27 -0.45 9.42 -8.03
CA SER A 27 -0.95 10.51 -7.20
C SER A 27 -1.60 9.97 -5.94
N PHE A 28 -1.21 10.52 -4.80
CA PHE A 28 -1.82 10.23 -3.51
C PHE A 28 -2.14 11.56 -2.83
N SER A 29 -3.38 11.72 -2.37
CA SER A 29 -3.79 12.85 -1.53
C SER A 29 -4.64 12.37 -0.38
N MET A 30 -4.39 12.93 0.80
CA MET A 30 -5.17 12.68 2.00
C MET A 30 -5.53 14.01 2.65
N SER A 31 -6.78 14.16 3.06
CA SER A 31 -7.25 15.32 3.80
C SER A 31 -8.09 14.85 4.99
N LEU A 32 -7.91 15.52 6.12
CA LEU A 32 -8.70 15.30 7.32
C LEU A 32 -9.63 16.49 7.51
N THR A 33 -10.91 16.20 7.74
CA THR A 33 -11.91 17.21 8.14
C THR A 33 -12.34 16.85 9.56
N PRO A 34 -11.54 17.22 10.57
CA PRO A 34 -11.86 16.88 11.94
C PRO A 34 -13.25 17.40 12.30
N ASN A 35 -13.99 16.60 13.07
CA ASN A 35 -15.32 16.91 13.58
C ASN A 35 -16.46 16.94 12.55
N ALA A 36 -16.24 16.48 11.31
CA ALA A 36 -17.28 16.45 10.29
C ALA A 36 -18.50 15.57 10.69
N THR A 37 -18.27 14.57 11.53
CA THR A 37 -19.31 13.66 12.05
C THR A 37 -19.80 14.02 13.46
N GLU A 38 -19.52 15.21 13.96
CA GLU A 38 -20.02 15.66 15.27
C GLU A 38 -21.47 16.17 15.22
N GLY A 39 -22.23 15.89 16.27
CA GLY A 39 -23.60 16.40 16.44
C GLY A 39 -24.51 16.00 15.29
N ALA A 40 -25.21 16.99 14.70
CA ALA A 40 -26.10 16.78 13.57
C ALA A 40 -25.38 16.29 12.30
N GLY A 41 -24.06 16.45 12.19
CA GLY A 41 -23.25 15.90 11.09
C GLY A 41 -23.16 14.37 11.14
N TYR A 42 -23.49 13.73 12.27
CA TYR A 42 -23.47 12.28 12.38
C TYR A 42 -24.58 11.60 11.56
N THR A 43 -25.77 12.20 11.45
CA THR A 43 -26.89 11.61 10.70
C THR A 43 -26.75 11.83 9.18
N ASP A 44 -25.97 12.83 8.78
CA ASP A 44 -25.63 13.08 7.38
C ASP A 44 -24.48 12.17 6.94
N THR A 45 -24.82 11.10 6.21
CA THR A 45 -23.85 10.11 5.70
C THR A 45 -22.95 10.65 4.59
N SER A 46 -23.21 11.86 4.07
CA SER A 46 -22.30 12.54 3.13
C SER A 46 -21.09 13.18 3.82
N LYS A 47 -21.13 13.36 5.16
CA LYS A 47 -20.01 13.90 5.95
C LYS A 47 -18.98 12.81 6.26
N THR A 48 -17.72 13.11 5.97
CA THR A 48 -16.59 12.22 6.24
C THR A 48 -15.46 12.98 6.94
N ASP A 49 -14.90 12.36 7.98
CA ASP A 49 -13.79 12.91 8.76
C ASP A 49 -12.44 12.79 8.05
N GLY A 50 -12.35 11.90 7.06
CA GLY A 50 -11.19 11.78 6.19
C GLY A 50 -11.57 11.55 4.75
N ARG A 51 -10.72 12.00 3.83
CA ARG A 51 -10.79 11.66 2.41
C ARG A 51 -9.42 11.22 1.91
N VAL A 52 -9.40 10.10 1.22
CA VAL A 52 -8.22 9.56 0.52
C VAL A 52 -8.54 9.52 -0.97
N LYS A 53 -7.65 10.07 -1.79
CA LYS A 53 -7.64 9.83 -3.24
C LYS A 53 -6.31 9.18 -3.62
N LEU A 54 -6.38 8.09 -4.37
CA LEU A 54 -5.23 7.35 -4.88
C LEU A 54 -5.45 7.07 -6.37
N ASN A 55 -4.52 7.54 -7.20
CA ASN A 55 -4.45 7.16 -8.61
C ASN A 55 -3.10 6.51 -8.86
N VAL A 56 -3.11 5.30 -9.42
CA VAL A 56 -1.91 4.58 -9.80
C VAL A 56 -2.06 4.15 -11.25
N GLY A 57 -1.15 4.61 -12.10
CA GLY A 57 -1.08 4.19 -13.48
C GLY A 57 -0.56 2.77 -13.65
N CYS A 58 -0.25 2.37 -14.88
CA CYS A 58 0.12 0.98 -15.18
C CYS A 58 1.40 0.59 -14.42
N ILE A 59 1.27 -0.41 -13.54
CA ILE A 59 2.38 -0.96 -12.78
C ILE A 59 2.99 -2.08 -13.62
N GLN A 60 4.28 -1.97 -13.93
CA GLN A 60 5.06 -3.05 -14.48
C GLN A 60 5.72 -3.83 -13.33
N VAL A 61 5.53 -5.15 -13.32
CA VAL A 61 6.14 -6.07 -12.36
C VAL A 61 7.00 -7.07 -13.12
N VAL A 62 8.29 -7.15 -12.77
CA VAL A 62 9.20 -8.16 -13.30
C VAL A 62 9.37 -9.27 -12.25
N TYR A 63 8.82 -10.45 -12.52
CA TYR A 63 8.95 -11.59 -11.64
C TYR A 63 10.36 -12.16 -11.70
N LEU A 64 11.14 -11.89 -10.66
CA LEU A 64 12.44 -12.50 -10.45
C LEU A 64 12.34 -13.37 -9.21
N HIS A 65 12.45 -14.69 -9.38
CA HIS A 65 12.22 -15.64 -8.29
C HIS A 65 13.03 -15.31 -7.03
N LYS A 66 14.34 -15.04 -7.16
CA LYS A 66 15.20 -14.65 -6.04
C LYS A 66 14.68 -13.40 -5.32
N PHE A 67 14.35 -12.34 -6.07
CA PHE A 67 13.84 -11.08 -5.52
C PHE A 67 12.52 -11.29 -4.76
N ILE A 68 11.56 -11.98 -5.37
CA ILE A 68 10.24 -12.22 -4.76
C ILE A 68 10.38 -13.08 -3.51
N THR A 69 11.18 -14.14 -3.54
CA THR A 69 11.46 -14.97 -2.36
C THR A 69 12.13 -14.17 -1.25
N SER A 70 13.11 -13.29 -1.57
CA SER A 70 13.72 -12.38 -0.60
C SER A 70 12.71 -11.41 0.01
N LEU A 71 11.81 -10.84 -0.80
CA LEU A 71 10.76 -9.93 -0.33
C LEU A 71 9.74 -10.64 0.57
N LEU A 72 9.35 -11.87 0.23
CA LEU A 72 8.46 -12.71 1.06
C LEU A 72 9.12 -13.04 2.40
N ASN A 73 10.40 -13.44 2.39
CA ASN A 73 11.14 -13.72 3.61
C ASN A 73 11.28 -12.47 4.51
N PHE A 74 11.56 -11.31 3.90
CA PHE A 74 11.55 -10.03 4.62
C PHE A 74 10.18 -9.75 5.24
N THR A 75 9.11 -9.93 4.46
CA THR A 75 7.74 -9.69 4.93
C THR A 75 7.37 -10.61 6.10
N ASN A 76 7.73 -11.89 6.04
CA ASN A 76 7.48 -12.83 7.13
C ASN A 76 8.18 -12.39 8.43
N ASN A 77 9.47 -12.07 8.35
CA ASN A 77 10.22 -11.58 9.51
C ASN A 77 9.68 -10.23 10.03
N PHE A 78 9.28 -9.34 9.12
CA PHE A 78 8.68 -8.06 9.46
C PHE A 78 7.32 -8.24 10.13
N GLN A 79 6.51 -9.20 9.69
CA GLN A 79 5.22 -9.50 10.31
C GLN A 79 5.39 -10.07 11.71
N THR A 80 6.33 -10.98 11.94
CA THR A 80 6.66 -11.44 13.30
C THR A 80 7.09 -10.28 14.20
N ALA A 81 7.96 -9.38 13.69
CA ALA A 81 8.38 -8.20 14.44
C ALA A 81 7.23 -7.20 14.68
N LYS A 82 6.36 -7.00 13.68
CA LYS A 82 5.18 -6.16 13.77
C LYS A 82 4.16 -6.74 14.74
N GLU A 83 3.98 -8.05 14.81
CA GLU A 83 3.11 -8.71 15.79
C GLU A 83 3.65 -8.53 17.21
N ALA A 84 4.96 -8.68 17.40
CA ALA A 84 5.61 -8.40 18.68
C ALA A 84 5.43 -6.92 19.08
N LEU A 85 5.67 -5.98 18.17
CA LEU A 85 5.44 -4.55 18.40
C LEU A 85 3.97 -4.22 18.58
N SER A 86 3.08 -4.86 17.83
CA SER A 86 1.63 -4.67 17.90
C SER A 86 1.11 -5.16 19.23
N SER A 87 1.58 -6.29 19.76
CA SER A 87 1.15 -6.75 21.09
C SER A 87 1.59 -5.78 22.19
N ALA A 88 2.80 -5.22 22.11
CA ALA A 88 3.26 -4.17 23.02
C ALA A 88 2.48 -2.84 22.85
N THR A 89 2.18 -2.47 21.60
CA THR A 89 1.39 -1.28 21.28
C THR A 89 -0.06 -1.46 21.69
N VAL A 90 -0.64 -2.66 21.58
CA VAL A 90 -1.98 -3.00 22.05
C VAL A 90 -2.04 -2.82 23.57
N GLN A 91 -1.06 -3.30 24.33
CA GLN A 91 -1.04 -3.06 25.78
C GLN A 91 -0.98 -1.57 26.15
N ALA A 92 -0.16 -0.77 25.43
CA ALA A 92 -0.09 0.67 25.63
C ALA A 92 -1.36 1.41 25.15
N ALA A 93 -1.92 0.99 24.02
CA ALA A 93 -3.13 1.53 23.42
C ALA A 93 -4.37 1.15 24.22
N GLU A 94 -4.44 -0.03 24.83
CA GLU A 94 -5.50 -0.41 25.78
C GLU A 94 -5.40 0.42 27.06
N LYS A 95 -4.18 0.66 27.56
CA LYS A 95 -3.95 1.55 28.71
C LYS A 95 -4.38 2.98 28.39
N ALA A 96 -4.11 3.50 27.18
CA ALA A 96 -4.57 4.82 26.73
C ALA A 96 -6.07 4.85 26.37
N ALA A 97 -6.61 3.81 25.71
CA ALA A 97 -8.00 3.69 25.30
C ALA A 97 -8.92 3.42 26.48
N SER A 98 -8.45 2.81 27.57
CA SER A 98 -9.20 2.76 28.82
C SER A 98 -9.43 4.16 29.41
N SER A 99 -8.50 5.10 29.17
CA SER A 99 -8.68 6.52 29.51
C SER A 99 -9.64 7.26 28.54
N VAL A 100 -9.85 6.74 27.32
CA VAL A 100 -10.74 7.32 26.27
C VAL A 100 -12.05 6.54 26.09
N ARG A 101 -12.24 5.39 26.76
CA ARG A 101 -13.41 4.49 26.64
C ARG A 101 -14.73 5.18 27.01
N GLY A 102 -14.69 6.30 27.73
CA GLY A 102 -15.83 7.18 27.98
C GLY A 102 -16.34 7.98 26.76
N TYR A 103 -15.59 8.03 25.65
CA TYR A 103 -15.90 8.85 24.46
C TYR A 103 -16.25 8.04 23.20
N ALA A 104 -16.41 6.72 23.32
CA ALA A 104 -16.66 5.79 22.20
C ALA A 104 -18.09 5.87 21.61
N GLN A 105 -18.68 7.06 21.51
CA GLN A 105 -19.96 7.29 20.85
C GLN A 105 -19.83 7.84 19.42
N LYS A 106 -18.62 8.14 18.93
CA LYS A 106 -18.40 8.74 17.60
C LYS A 106 -17.57 7.83 16.71
N THR A 107 -18.15 7.40 15.59
CA THR A 107 -17.45 6.58 14.57
C THR A 107 -16.82 7.49 13.52
N PHE A 108 -15.51 7.33 13.29
CA PHE A 108 -14.77 8.06 12.26
C PHE A 108 -15.18 7.58 10.86
N ARG A 109 -15.51 8.50 9.94
CA ARG A 109 -15.90 8.17 8.55
C ARG A 109 -14.81 8.53 7.55
N LEU A 110 -14.46 7.58 6.70
CA LEU A 110 -13.44 7.73 5.66
C LEU A 110 -14.05 7.60 4.26
N SER A 111 -13.86 8.61 3.41
CA SER A 111 -14.15 8.55 1.97
C SER A 111 -12.90 8.10 1.21
N MET A 112 -13.03 7.12 0.31
CA MET A 112 -11.94 6.60 -0.51
C MET A 112 -12.29 6.65 -1.99
N ASP A 113 -11.41 7.23 -2.81
CA ASP A 113 -11.48 7.26 -4.27
C ASP A 113 -10.17 6.67 -4.81
N VAL A 114 -10.23 5.44 -5.30
CA VAL A 114 -9.05 4.66 -5.70
C VAL A 114 -9.18 4.25 -7.15
N ARG A 115 -8.20 4.63 -7.97
CA ARG A 115 -8.12 4.29 -9.39
C ARG A 115 -6.80 3.60 -9.67
N LEU A 116 -6.87 2.38 -10.19
CA LEU A 116 -5.72 1.56 -10.52
C LEU A 116 -5.84 1.14 -11.98
N LYS A 117 -4.81 1.39 -12.79
CA LYS A 117 -4.71 0.76 -14.12
C LYS A 117 -4.26 -0.69 -13.98
N ALA A 118 -4.64 -1.51 -14.96
CA ALA A 118 -4.21 -2.90 -15.01
C ALA A 118 -2.67 -2.99 -15.08
N PRO A 119 -2.05 -3.96 -14.40
CA PRO A 119 -0.61 -4.09 -14.40
C PRO A 119 -0.11 -4.94 -15.58
N LEU A 120 1.14 -4.69 -15.97
CA LEU A 120 1.91 -5.52 -16.90
C LEU A 120 2.84 -6.43 -16.10
N ILE A 121 2.70 -7.75 -16.24
CA ILE A 121 3.57 -8.73 -15.57
C ILE A 121 4.54 -9.32 -16.60
N ILE A 122 5.82 -9.24 -16.29
CA ILE A 122 6.91 -9.80 -17.10
C ILE A 122 7.56 -10.91 -16.30
N ILE A 123 7.64 -12.12 -16.86
CA ILE A 123 8.28 -13.29 -16.27
C ILE A 123 9.45 -13.70 -17.16
N PRO A 124 10.67 -13.19 -16.91
CA PRO A 124 11.85 -13.57 -17.66
C PRO A 124 12.17 -15.06 -17.49
N ARG A 125 12.69 -15.67 -18.56
CA ARG A 125 13.23 -17.03 -18.52
C ARG A 125 14.34 -17.16 -17.47
N SER A 126 15.16 -16.13 -17.31
CA SER A 126 16.17 -16.01 -16.26
C SER A 126 16.46 -14.55 -15.93
N SER A 127 17.16 -14.30 -14.83
CA SER A 127 17.55 -12.93 -14.43
C SER A 127 18.54 -12.26 -15.38
N THR A 128 19.10 -13.00 -16.34
CA THR A 128 20.08 -12.58 -17.36
C THR A 128 19.56 -12.66 -18.79
N SER A 129 18.31 -13.10 -19.00
CA SER A 129 17.70 -13.25 -20.33
C SER A 129 16.65 -12.18 -20.59
N HIS A 130 16.58 -11.72 -21.85
CA HIS A 130 15.52 -10.87 -22.36
C HIS A 130 14.28 -11.66 -22.82
N GLU A 131 14.40 -12.98 -23.02
CA GLU A 131 13.25 -13.84 -23.30
C GLU A 131 12.35 -13.89 -22.06
N ALA A 132 11.09 -13.51 -22.22
CA ALA A 132 10.13 -13.44 -21.12
C ALA A 132 8.73 -13.79 -21.59
N LEU A 133 7.94 -14.35 -20.67
CA LEU A 133 6.49 -14.37 -20.79
C LEU A 133 5.98 -12.99 -20.36
N VAL A 134 5.17 -12.36 -21.21
CA VAL A 134 4.53 -11.09 -20.91
C VAL A 134 3.03 -11.34 -20.74
N MET A 135 2.49 -10.88 -19.62
CA MET A 135 1.08 -10.96 -19.28
C MET A 135 0.56 -9.55 -19.12
N ASP A 136 -0.22 -9.12 -20.11
CA ASP A 136 -1.04 -7.92 -20.00
C ASP A 136 -2.38 -8.30 -19.36
N LEU A 137 -2.72 -7.64 -18.26
CA LEU A 137 -3.92 -7.97 -17.45
C LEU A 137 -5.09 -7.00 -17.69
N GLY A 138 -5.00 -6.09 -18.66
CA GLY A 138 -6.12 -5.23 -19.04
C GLY A 138 -5.83 -4.29 -20.19
#